data_AF-A0A7G9YV93-F1
#
_entry.id   AF-A0A7G9YV93-F1
#
_cell.length_a   1.000
_cell.length_b   1.000
_cell.length_c   1.000
_cell.angle_alpha   90.00
_cell.angle_beta   90.00
_cell.angle_gamma   90.00
#
_symmetry.space_group_name_H-M   'P 1'
#
loop_
_entity.id
_entity.type
_entity.pdbx_description
1 polymer ?
#
loop_
_entity_poly.entity_id
_entity_poly.type
_entity_poly.pdbx_seq_one_letter_code
_entity_poly.pdbx_strand_id
1 'polypeptide(L)' 'MTKTIVAVYEEGIFKPLQRIDLPEHKHVHLVVMPEEDARLLESQRKELSSIIGIGKSGISDISRRHDQYIYEG' A
#
# COMPACT_ATOMS: atom_id res chain seq x y z
N MET A 1 -8.50 20.76 10.95
CA MET A 1 -8.19 19.35 10.61
C MET A 1 -8.10 19.22 9.10
N THR A 2 -7.11 18.49 8.60
CA THR A 2 -6.96 18.15 7.18
C THR A 2 -8.04 17.15 6.80
N LYS A 3 -8.73 17.37 5.67
CA LYS A 3 -9.73 16.43 5.12
C LYS A 3 -9.28 16.04 3.71
N THR A 4 -9.32 14.74 3.42
CA THR A 4 -9.10 14.22 2.07
C THR A 4 -10.42 14.25 1.31
N ILE A 5 -10.38 14.77 0.09
CA ILE A 5 -11.53 14.93 -0.79
C ILE A 5 -11.29 14.03 -1.99
N VAL A 6 -12.18 13.08 -2.23
CA VAL A 6 -12.11 12.23 -3.43
C VAL A 6 -12.85 12.93 -4.57
N ALA A 7 -12.18 13.06 -5.71
CA ALA A 7 -12.69 13.76 -6.89
C ALA A 7 -12.24 13.09 -8.18
N VAL A 8 -13.01 13.27 -9.24
CA VAL A 8 -12.64 12.87 -10.60
C VAL A 8 -12.21 14.12 -11.37
N TYR A 9 -11.13 14.00 -12.14
CA TYR A 9 -10.66 15.07 -13.00
C TYR A 9 -11.24 14.89 -14.41
N GLU A 10 -12.14 15.79 -14.82
CA GLU A 10 -12.79 15.76 -16.13
C GLU A 10 -12.80 17.17 -16.73
N GLU A 11 -12.41 17.29 -18.00
CA GLU A 11 -12.49 18.55 -18.76
C GLU A 11 -11.76 19.72 -18.09
N GLY A 12 -10.68 19.45 -17.35
CA GLY A 12 -9.93 20.50 -16.65
C GLY A 12 -10.45 20.82 -15.24
N ILE A 13 -11.52 20.17 -14.78
CA ILE A 13 -12.21 20.48 -13.51
C ILE A 13 -12.14 19.27 -12.57
N PHE A 14 -11.77 19.51 -11.31
CA PHE A 14 -11.88 18.51 -10.23
C PHE A 14 -13.30 18.47 -9.68
N LYS A 15 -14.04 17.40 -10.00
CA LYS A 15 -15.42 17.19 -9.57
C LYS A 15 -15.43 16.27 -8.33
N PRO A 16 -15.80 16.76 -7.14
CA PRO A 16 -15.82 15.92 -5.94
C PRO A 16 -16.93 14.86 -6.04
N LEU A 17 -16.65 13.64 -5.58
CA LEU A 17 -17.62 12.52 -5.58
C LEU A 17 -18.74 12.72 -4.53
N GLN A 18 -18.50 13.56 -3.54
CA GLN A 18 -19.44 13.87 -2.47
C GLN A 18 -19.59 15.39 -2.35
N ARG A 19 -20.76 15.85 -1.93
CA ARG A 19 -20.98 17.28 -1.69
C ARG A 19 -20.09 17.76 -0.56
N ILE A 20 -19.40 18.86 -0.79
CA ILE A 20 -18.46 19.45 0.17
C ILE A 20 -18.99 20.80 0.59
N ASP A 21 -19.05 20.99 1.90
CA ASP A 21 -19.39 22.27 2.49
C ASP A 21 -18.10 23.06 2.74
N LEU A 22 -17.65 23.73 1.67
CA LEU A 22 -16.47 24.59 1.69
C LEU A 22 -16.91 25.99 1.27
N PRO A 23 -16.58 27.03 2.05
CA PRO A 23 -16.99 28.39 1.73
C PRO A 23 -16.34 28.83 0.41
N GLU A 24 -17.09 29.64 -0.34
CA GLU A 24 -16.65 30.17 -1.62
C GLU A 24 -15.35 31.00 -1.47
N HIS A 25 -14.52 31.04 -2.52
CA HIS A 25 -13.24 31.76 -2.55
C HIS A 25 -12.19 31.30 -1.54
N LYS A 26 -12.33 30.10 -0.97
CA LYS A 26 -11.30 29.55 -0.08
C LYS A 26 -10.13 28.97 -0.86
N HIS A 27 -8.92 29.47 -0.59
CA HIS A 27 -7.70 28.87 -1.10
C HIS A 27 -7.46 27.50 -0.46
N VAL A 28 -7.19 26.49 -1.29
CA VAL A 28 -6.89 25.11 -0.86
C VAL A 28 -5.62 24.61 -1.55
N HIS A 29 -4.89 23.72 -0.89
CA HIS A 29 -3.78 23.01 -1.49
C HIS A 29 -4.27 21.67 -2.04
N LEU A 30 -3.94 21.37 -3.28
CA LEU A 30 -4.28 20.10 -3.93
C LEU A 30 -3.08 19.15 -3.86
N VAL A 31 -3.32 17.92 -3.43
CA VAL A 31 -2.36 16.82 -3.54
C VAL A 31 -3.00 15.76 -4.40
N VAL A 32 -2.40 15.49 -5.57
CA VAL A 32 -2.87 14.43 -6.48
C VAL A 32 -2.18 13.15 -6.08
N MET A 33 -2.97 12.19 -5.58
CA MET A 33 -2.51 10.84 -5.31
C MET A 33 -3.06 9.94 -6.43
N PRO A 34 -2.20 9.22 -7.16
CA PRO A 34 -2.69 8.22 -8.10
C PRO A 34 -3.50 7.18 -7.34
N GLU A 35 -4.64 6.79 -7.91
CA GLU A 35 -5.43 5.69 -7.35
C GLU A 35 -4.56 4.42 -7.41
N GLU A 36 -4.42 3.71 -6.29
CA GLU A 36 -3.71 2.43 -6.30
C GLU A 36 -4.49 1.49 -7.21
N ASP A 37 -3.86 1.10 -8.32
CA ASP A 37 -4.45 0.20 -9.29
C ASP A 37 -4.81 -1.11 -8.57
N ALA A 38 -6.09 -1.40 -8.38
CA ALA A 38 -6.53 -2.56 -7.60
C ALA A 38 -5.92 -3.87 -8.14
N ARG A 39 -5.63 -3.91 -9.44
CA ARG A 39 -4.92 -5.00 -10.12
C ARG A 39 -3.47 -5.13 -9.67
N LEU A 40 -2.77 -4.01 -9.45
CA LEU A 40 -1.41 -3.98 -8.94
C LEU A 40 -1.37 -4.54 -7.51
N LEU A 41 -2.29 -4.11 -6.65
CA LEU A 41 -2.43 -4.61 -5.28
C LEU A 41 -2.68 -6.13 -5.24
N GLU A 42 -3.59 -6.63 -6.08
CA GLU A 42 -3.82 -8.07 -6.18
C GLU A 42 -2.59 -8.83 -6.70
N SER A 43 -1.88 -8.29 -7.69
CA SER A 43 -0.67 -8.90 -8.23
C SER A 43 0.45 -8.99 -7.19
N GLN A 44 0.67 -7.93 -6.41
CA GLN A 44 1.66 -7.89 -5.33
C GLN A 44 1.28 -8.86 -4.21
N ARG A 45 0.00 -8.91 -3.83
CA ARG A 45 -0.49 -9.86 -2.84
C ARG A 45 -0.29 -11.31 -3.30
N LYS A 46 -0.51 -11.61 -4.58
CA LYS A 46 -0.30 -12.94 -5.16
C LYS A 46 1.17 -13.34 -5.16
N GLU A 47 2.06 -12.44 -5.60
CA GLU A 47 3.52 -12.62 -5.57
C GLU A 47 4.02 -12.88 -4.14
N LEU A 48 3.66 -12.03 -3.18
CA LEU A 48 4.03 -12.21 -1.79
C LEU A 48 3.47 -13.52 -1.21
N SER A 49 2.24 -13.90 -1.59
CA SER A 49 1.65 -15.18 -1.18
C SER A 49 2.40 -16.40 -1.73
N SER A 50 3.04 -16.28 -2.89
CA SER A 50 3.85 -17.36 -3.48
C SER A 50 5.13 -17.63 -2.66
N ILE A 51 5.59 -16.62 -1.91
CA ILE A 51 6.78 -16.70 -1.05
C ILE A 51 6.43 -17.26 0.35
N ILE A 52 5.16 -17.23 0.73
CA ILE A 52 4.69 -17.78 2.00
C ILE A 52 4.82 -19.31 1.97
N GLY A 53 5.70 -19.85 2.81
CA GLY A 53 5.90 -21.29 2.95
C GLY A 53 7.13 -21.85 2.25
N ILE A 54 7.96 -21.02 1.61
CA ILE A 54 9.30 -21.43 1.13
C ILE A 54 10.18 -21.92 2.30
N GLY A 55 9.90 -21.47 3.53
CA GLY A 55 10.58 -21.90 4.76
C GLY A 55 9.90 -23.03 5.55
N LYS A 56 9.20 -23.98 4.93
CA LYS A 56 8.62 -25.15 5.65
C LYS A 56 9.66 -26.23 5.97
N SER A 57 10.78 -25.87 6.62
CA SER A 57 11.72 -26.87 7.14
C SER A 57 11.27 -27.46 8.49
N GLY A 58 10.29 -26.85 9.16
CA GLY A 58 9.90 -27.21 10.54
C GLY A 58 10.95 -26.82 11.59
N ILE A 59 12.09 -26.26 11.17
CA ILE A 59 13.19 -25.83 12.01
C ILE A 59 13.07 -24.31 12.17
N SER A 60 12.68 -23.89 13.37
CA SER A 60 12.69 -22.48 13.77
C SER A 60 14.03 -22.13 14.45
N ASP A 61 14.33 -20.83 14.54
CA ASP A 61 15.48 -20.31 15.29
C ASP A 61 16.88 -20.69 14.75
N ILE A 62 16.97 -20.99 13.45
CA ILE A 62 18.25 -21.28 12.75
C ILE A 62 19.22 -20.09 12.88
N SER A 63 18.71 -18.85 12.83
CA SER A 63 19.53 -17.65 12.99
C SER A 63 20.16 -17.53 14.39
N ARG A 64 19.52 -18.07 15.43
CA ARG A 64 20.05 -18.06 16.81
C ARG A 64 20.96 -19.25 17.12
N ARG A 65 20.79 -20.35 16.39
CA ARG A 65 21.56 -21.60 16.55
C ARG A 65 22.50 -21.85 15.37
N HIS A 66 22.85 -20.79 14.64
CA HIS A 66 23.66 -20.84 13.43
C HIS A 66 24.94 -21.67 13.62
N ASP A 67 25.57 -21.56 14.79
CA ASP A 67 26.82 -22.27 15.08
C ASP A 67 26.69 -23.79 15.00
N GLN A 68 25.53 -24.33 15.40
CA GLN A 68 25.24 -25.78 15.36
C GLN A 68 25.00 -26.32 13.94
N TYR A 69 24.75 -25.44 12.97
CA TYR A 69 24.45 -25.84 11.60
C TYR A 69 25.57 -25.49 10.61
N ILE A 70 26.47 -24.57 10.98
CA ILE A 70 27.50 -24.04 10.07
C ILE A 70 28.90 -24.53 10.43
N TYR A 71 29.20 -24.76 11.72
CA TYR A 71 30.57 -25.00 12.17
C TYR A 71 30.85 -26.41 12.70
N GLU A 72 29.87 -27.32 12.75
CA GLU A 72 30.06 -28.73 13.18
C GLU A 72 30.00 -29.75 12.03
N GLY A 73 30.56 -29.40 10.86
CA GLY A 73 30.74 -30.30 9.71
C GLY A 73 32.09 -31.01 9.71
#